data_AF-A0A0S8HVP3-F1
#
_entry.id   AF-A0A0S8HVP3-F1
#
_cell.length_a   1.000
_cell.length_b   1.000
_cell.length_c   1.000
_cell.angle_alpha   90.00
_cell.angle_beta   90.00
_cell.angle_gamma   90.00
#
_symmetry.space_group_name_H-M   'P 1'
#
loop_
_entity.id
_entity.type
_entity.pdbx_description
1 polymer ?
#
loop_
_entity_poly.entity_id
_entity_poly.type
_entity_poly.pdbx_seq_one_letter_code
_entity_poly.pdbx_strand_id
1 'polypeptide(L)'
;MKIGAFDVFEPLPELRDPHVLANLRPWIDVNNVGTLTLDGLEAQLGAKEIGKLARPGDFLDFTRYRPMLYLEEGVRRVKIPNTT
;
A
#
# COMPACT_ATOMS: atom_id res chain seq x y z
N MET A 1 7.10 -5.97 -13.09
CA MET A 1 8.04 -5.06 -13.77
C MET A 1 8.31 -3.82 -12.93
N LYS A 2 9.42 -3.11 -13.13
CA LYS A 2 9.68 -1.83 -12.44
C LYS A 2 9.15 -0.66 -13.27
N ILE A 3 8.29 0.17 -12.68
CA ILE A 3 7.77 1.40 -13.30
C ILE A 3 8.02 2.56 -12.34
N GLY A 4 8.97 3.44 -12.69
CA GLY A 4 9.40 4.52 -11.80
C GLY A 4 9.86 4.00 -10.43
N ALA A 5 9.20 4.47 -9.37
CA ALA A 5 9.48 4.07 -7.99
C ALA A 5 8.79 2.75 -7.56
N PHE A 6 7.93 2.18 -8.41
CA PHE A 6 7.09 1.04 -8.06
C PHE A 6 7.59 -0.26 -8.68
N ASP A 7 7.49 -1.33 -7.91
CA ASP A 7 7.49 -2.70 -8.42
C ASP A 7 6.03 -3.11 -8.67
N VAL A 8 5.73 -3.37 -9.92
CA VAL A 8 4.40 -3.74 -10.43
C VAL A 8 4.33 -5.24 -10.65
N PHE A 9 3.24 -5.88 -10.23
CA PHE A 9 3.07 -7.32 -10.32
C PHE A 9 2.41 -7.71 -11.64
N GLU A 10 3.01 -8.68 -12.33
CA GLU A 10 2.48 -9.21 -13.59
C GLU A 10 1.69 -10.51 -13.32
N PRO A 11 0.64 -10.81 -14.11
CA PRO A 11 0.09 -9.99 -15.19
C PRO A 11 -0.84 -8.88 -14.69
N LEU A 12 -0.80 -7.72 -15.33
CA LEU A 12 -1.79 -6.66 -15.09
C LEU A 12 -3.15 -6.99 -15.74
N PRO A 13 -4.27 -6.59 -15.12
CA PRO A 13 -5.58 -6.69 -15.74
C PRO A 13 -5.69 -5.73 -16.95
N GLU A 14 -6.60 -6.01 -17.87
CA GLU A 14 -6.96 -5.07 -18.93
C GLU A 14 -7.67 -3.85 -18.30
N LEU A 15 -7.09 -2.66 -18.47
CA LEU A 15 -7.63 -1.41 -17.97
C LEU A 15 -8.23 -0.62 -19.12
N ARG A 16 -9.48 -0.16 -18.96
CA ARG A 16 -10.17 0.73 -19.90
C ARG A 16 -10.53 2.01 -19.17
N ASP A 17 -9.84 3.10 -19.50
CA ASP A 17 -10.00 4.42 -18.87
C ASP A 17 -10.04 4.35 -17.33
N PRO A 18 -8.98 3.78 -16.69
CA PRO A 18 -8.97 3.57 -15.25
C PRO A 18 -9.00 4.91 -14.51
N HIS A 19 -9.76 4.94 -13.42
CA HIS A 19 -9.79 6.06 -12.49
C HIS A 19 -9.09 5.67 -11.20
N VAL A 20 -8.29 6.57 -10.66
CA VAL A 20 -7.55 6.34 -9.42
C VAL A 20 -8.26 7.05 -8.28
N LEU A 21 -8.63 6.27 -7.26
CA LEU A 21 -9.01 6.78 -5.95
C LEU A 21 -7.78 6.69 -5.05
N ALA A 22 -7.38 7.80 -4.44
CA ALA A 22 -6.18 7.85 -3.61
C ALA A 22 -6.41 8.72 -2.36
N ASN A 23 -5.78 8.33 -1.26
CA ASN A 23 -5.76 9.07 -0.01
C ASN A 23 -4.32 9.20 0.50
N LEU A 24 -3.95 10.39 0.97
CA LEU A 24 -2.64 10.65 1.58
C LEU A 24 -2.74 10.59 3.11
N ARG A 25 -2.29 9.47 3.66
CA ARG A 25 -2.23 9.24 5.11
C ARG A 25 -0.93 9.82 5.71
N PRO A 26 -0.96 10.31 6.97
CA PRO A 26 -2.14 10.48 7.83
C PRO A 26 -2.81 11.87 7.69
N TRP A 27 -2.32 12.75 6.80
CA TRP A 27 -2.63 14.17 6.83
C TRP A 27 -4.06 14.53 6.41
N ILE A 28 -4.60 13.84 5.39
CA ILE A 28 -5.95 14.08 4.88
C ILE A 28 -6.86 12.88 5.16
N ASP A 29 -6.73 12.32 6.37
CA ASP A 29 -7.47 11.12 6.78
C ASP A 29 -7.94 11.18 8.24
N VAL A 30 -8.60 12.27 8.60
CA VAL A 30 -9.11 12.49 9.97
C VAL A 30 -10.06 11.36 10.36
N ASN A 31 -9.82 10.76 11.53
CA ASN A 31 -10.55 9.57 12.01
C ASN A 31 -10.52 8.38 11.04
N ASN A 32 -9.52 8.29 10.17
CA ASN A 32 -9.35 7.21 9.20
C ASN A 32 -10.52 7.07 8.22
N VAL A 33 -11.32 8.12 7.98
CA VAL A 33 -12.54 8.03 7.15
C VAL A 33 -12.21 7.56 5.73
N GLY A 34 -11.18 8.11 5.11
CA GLY A 34 -10.76 7.70 3.78
C GLY A 34 -10.08 6.34 3.76
N THR A 35 -9.30 5.97 4.80
CA THR A 35 -8.81 4.58 4.96
C THR A 35 -9.98 3.59 4.98
N LEU A 36 -10.94 3.80 5.89
CA LEU A 36 -12.09 2.90 6.04
C LEU A 36 -12.96 2.84 4.78
N THR A 37 -13.08 3.96 4.06
CA THR A 37 -13.81 4.00 2.78
C THR A 37 -13.11 3.16 1.71
N LEU A 38 -11.79 3.29 1.57
CA LEU A 38 -11.01 2.51 0.59
C LEU A 38 -10.99 1.02 0.97
N ASP A 39 -10.73 0.68 2.24
CA ASP A 39 -10.76 -0.71 2.72
C ASP A 39 -12.10 -1.40 2.42
N GLY A 40 -13.21 -0.66 2.60
CA GLY A 40 -14.55 -1.14 2.28
C GLY A 40 -14.77 -1.38 0.78
N LEU A 41 -14.30 -0.46 -0.07
CA LEU A 41 -14.38 -0.60 -1.53
C LEU A 41 -13.53 -1.79 -2.01
N GLU A 42 -12.32 -1.95 -1.47
CA GLU A 42 -11.44 -3.07 -1.81
C GLU A 42 -12.08 -4.42 -1.49
N ALA A 43 -12.66 -4.55 -0.29
CA ALA A 43 -13.35 -5.77 0.14
C ALA A 43 -14.58 -6.08 -0.74
N GLN A 44 -15.38 -5.07 -1.09
CA GLN A 44 -16.60 -5.25 -1.89
C GLN A 44 -16.31 -5.55 -3.36
N LEU A 45 -15.27 -4.92 -3.92
CA LEU A 45 -14.91 -5.06 -5.35
C LEU A 45 -13.90 -6.19 -5.60
N GLY A 46 -13.39 -6.84 -4.55
CA GLY A 46 -12.38 -7.90 -4.67
C GLY A 46 -11.07 -7.37 -5.25
N ALA A 47 -10.65 -6.19 -4.79
CA ALA A 47 -9.43 -5.54 -5.26
C ALA A 47 -8.19 -6.44 -5.04
N LYS A 48 -7.20 -6.28 -5.92
CA LYS A 48 -5.93 -7.00 -5.86
C LYS A 48 -4.79 -6.01 -5.90
N GLU A 49 -3.75 -6.26 -5.09
CA GLU A 49 -2.53 -5.48 -5.13
C GLU A 49 -1.88 -5.60 -6.52
N ILE A 50 -1.72 -4.48 -7.23
CA ILE A 50 -1.08 -4.42 -8.56
C ILE A 50 0.39 -3.99 -8.49
N GLY A 51 0.83 -3.49 -7.34
CA GLY A 51 2.21 -3.04 -7.14
C GLY A 51 2.40 -2.27 -5.84
N LYS A 52 3.66 -1.98 -5.54
CA LYS A 52 4.09 -1.28 -4.32
C LYS A 52 5.37 -0.50 -4.57
N LEU A 53 5.72 0.44 -3.69
CA LEU A 53 7.02 1.11 -3.78
C LEU A 53 8.14 0.08 -3.65
N ALA A 54 9.07 0.09 -4.60
CA ALA A 54 10.23 -0.79 -4.63
C ALA A 54 11.18 -0.50 -3.45
N ARG A 55 11.25 0.78 -3.05
CA ARG A 55 12.08 1.27 -1.95
C ARG A 55 11.31 2.32 -1.14
N PRO A 56 10.48 1.91 -0.16
CA PRO A 56 9.67 2.84 0.62
C PRO A 56 10.49 3.87 1.39
N GLY A 57 11.73 3.54 1.77
CA GLY A 57 12.63 4.44 2.51
C GLY A 57 13.09 5.67 1.71
N ASP A 58 12.86 5.69 0.39
CA ASP A 58 13.12 6.90 -0.43
C ASP A 58 12.01 7.96 -0.23
N PHE A 59 10.86 7.59 0.36
CA PHE A 59 9.69 8.45 0.55
C PHE A 59 9.20 8.52 2.00
N LEU A 60 9.47 7.49 2.80
CA LEU A 60 8.99 7.37 4.18
C LEU A 60 10.16 7.47 5.16
N ASP A 61 10.07 8.43 6.07
CA ASP A 61 10.95 8.52 7.23
C ASP A 61 10.60 7.39 8.23
N PHE A 62 11.46 6.39 8.32
CA PHE A 62 11.26 5.23 9.20
C PHE A 62 11.44 5.52 10.69
N THR A 63 11.91 6.71 11.08
CA THR A 63 11.88 7.14 12.48
C THR A 63 10.47 7.56 12.91
N ARG A 64 9.68 8.07 11.95
CA ARG A 64 8.27 8.46 12.11
C ARG A 64 7.32 7.32 11.77
N TYR A 65 7.45 6.72 10.59
CA TYR A 65 6.66 5.57 10.13
C TYR A 65 7.46 4.28 10.37
N ARG A 66 7.43 3.81 11.62
CA ARG A 66 8.32 2.74 12.07
C ARG A 66 7.95 1.38 11.48
N PRO A 67 8.92 0.63 10.92
CA PRO A 67 8.73 -0.77 10.61
C PRO A 67 8.29 -1.58 11.83
N MET A 68 7.37 -2.51 11.62
CA MET A 68 6.87 -3.38 12.69
C MET A 68 7.60 -4.71 12.68
N LEU A 69 7.99 -5.16 13.87
CA LEU A 69 8.56 -6.49 14.08
C LEU A 69 7.46 -7.41 14.55
N TYR A 70 7.32 -8.57 13.91
CA TYR A 70 6.31 -9.55 14.29
C TYR A 70 6.88 -10.97 14.18
N LEU A 71 6.23 -11.92 14.84
CA LEU A 71 6.57 -13.35 14.76
C LEU A 71 5.53 -14.03 13.88
N GLU A 72 6.01 -14.76 12.89
CA GLU A 72 5.19 -15.58 12.00
C GLU A 72 5.80 -16.96 11.98
N GLU A 73 5.05 -17.96 12.46
CA GLU A 73 5.50 -19.35 12.55
C GLU A 73 6.84 -19.52 13.29
N GLY A 74 7.04 -18.73 14.36
CA GLY A 74 8.28 -18.75 15.16
C GLY A 74 9.46 -18.01 14.52
N VAL A 75 9.30 -17.49 13.30
CA VAL A 75 10.32 -16.69 12.61
C VAL A 75 10.02 -15.20 12.80
N ARG A 76 11.04 -14.44 13.22
CA ARG A 76 10.93 -12.98 13.31
C ARG A 76 10.90 -12.37 11.91
N ARG A 77 9.84 -11.63 11.62
CA ARG A 77 9.62 -10.91 10.36
C ARG A 77 9.62 -9.40 10.62
N VAL A 78 9.88 -8.64 9.55
CA VAL A 78 9.82 -7.18 9.54
C VAL A 78 8.81 -6.74 8.51
N LYS A 79 7.81 -5.97 8.93
CA LYS A 79 6.86 -5.30 8.03
C LYS A 79 7.33 -3.86 7.81
N ILE A 80 7.87 -3.59 6.61
CA ILE A 80 8.23 -2.24 6.18
C ILE A 80 6.94 -1.52 5.73
N PRO A 81 6.66 -0.29 6.21
CA PRO A 81 5.51 0.46 5.72
C PRO A 81 5.66 0.78 4.23
N ASN A 82 4.55 0.73 3.51
CA ASN A 82 4.46 1.00 2.08
C ASN A 82 3.15 1.75 1.79
N THR A 83 2.92 2.12 0.53
CA THR A 83 1.59 2.51 0.07
C THR A 83 0.65 1.33 0.29
N THR A 84 -0.46 1.57 0.95
CA THR A 84 -1.58 0.63 1.11
C THR A 84 -2.83 1.26 0.54
#